data_AF-A0A6I2WHN4-F1
#
_entry.id   AF-A0A6I2WHN4-F1
#
_cell.length_a   1.000
_cell.length_b   1.000
_cell.length_c   1.000
_cell.angle_alpha   90.00
_cell.angle_beta   90.00
_cell.angle_gamma   90.00
#
_symmetry.space_group_name_H-M   'P 1'
#
loop_
_entity.id
_entity.type
_entity.pdbx_description
1 polymer ?
#
loop_
_entity_poly.entity_id
_entity_poly.type
_entity_poly.pdbx_seq_one_letter_code
_entity_poly.pdbx_strand_id
1 'polypeptide(L)'
;MEKRFRSPLARAVLPIAGGLLFFVVLFGVTWLMATFATDRRERQVIQGDRTFVVGQVSDVAESIAQNGPILYPDLRDVNGKRSIVIEHNGTDPLKGWQVYYAYPADKSSECLVAQVKQSHTFTDCDGRTLQVDQLQKPSDVTPIVEGQSTLLIDLHG
;
A
#
# COMPACT_ATOMS: atom_id res chain seq x y z
N MET A 1 -40.18 49.55 -20.07
CA MET A 1 -41.58 49.35 -19.65
C MET A 1 -41.56 48.83 -18.21
N GLU A 2 -41.56 49.75 -17.24
CA GLU A 2 -41.50 49.40 -15.82
C GLU A 2 -42.85 48.77 -15.41
N LYS A 3 -42.89 47.45 -15.19
CA LYS A 3 -44.10 46.79 -14.66
C LYS A 3 -44.27 47.21 -13.19
N ARG A 4 -44.93 48.35 -12.99
CA ARG A 4 -45.22 48.89 -11.65
C ARG A 4 -46.36 48.08 -11.03
N PHE A 5 -46.02 47.11 -10.18
CA PHE A 5 -47.00 46.31 -9.45
C PHE A 5 -47.94 47.20 -8.61
N ARG A 6 -49.24 46.91 -8.67
CA ARG A 6 -50.34 47.75 -8.15
C ARG A 6 -50.50 47.73 -6.62
N SER A 7 -49.86 46.81 -5.88
CA SER A 7 -50.00 46.71 -4.42
C SER A 7 -48.65 46.75 -3.67
N PRO A 8 -48.59 47.34 -2.46
CA PRO A 8 -47.37 47.43 -1.66
C PRO A 8 -46.87 46.06 -1.19
N LEU A 9 -47.79 45.13 -0.89
CA LEU A 9 -47.45 43.75 -0.53
C LEU A 9 -46.81 42.99 -1.69
N ALA A 10 -47.28 43.18 -2.92
CA ALA A 10 -46.68 42.54 -4.09
C ALA A 10 -45.23 42.98 -4.29
N ARG A 11 -44.88 44.24 -4.00
CA ARG A 11 -43.49 44.71 -4.15
C ARG A 11 -42.52 44.15 -3.12
N ALA A 12 -43.01 43.85 -1.90
CA ALA A 12 -42.20 43.26 -0.85
C ALA A 12 -42.03 41.74 -1.01
N VAL A 13 -43.10 41.05 -1.44
CA VAL A 13 -43.13 39.58 -1.48
C VAL A 13 -42.54 39.01 -2.77
N LEU A 14 -42.68 39.69 -3.92
CA LEU A 14 -42.13 39.19 -5.19
C LEU A 14 -40.62 38.91 -5.18
N PRO A 15 -39.74 39.81 -4.67
CA PRO A 15 -38.30 39.55 -4.70
C PRO A 15 -37.91 38.39 -3.77
N ILE A 16 -38.61 38.25 -2.63
CA ILE A 16 -38.39 37.15 -1.68
C ILE A 16 -38.84 35.82 -2.28
N ALA A 17 -40.04 35.77 -2.86
CA ALA A 17 -40.56 34.58 -3.53
C ALA A 17 -39.69 34.18 -4.73
N GLY A 18 -39.21 35.16 -5.51
CA GLY A 18 -38.28 34.93 -6.60
C GLY A 18 -36.93 34.39 -6.13
N GLY A 19 -36.39 34.94 -5.04
CA GLY A 19 -35.15 34.43 -4.42
C GLY A 19 -35.31 33.00 -3.90
N LEU A 20 -36.40 32.70 -3.19
CA LEU A 20 -36.70 31.34 -2.71
C LEU A 20 -36.83 30.34 -3.86
N LEU A 21 -37.56 30.72 -4.91
CA LEU A 21 -37.70 29.89 -6.12
C LEU A 21 -36.33 29.59 -6.73
N PHE A 22 -35.45 30.60 -6.84
CA PHE A 22 -34.11 30.44 -7.37
C PHE A 22 -33.28 29.43 -6.55
N PHE A 23 -33.27 29.53 -5.22
CA PHE A 23 -32.52 28.59 -4.37
C PHE A 23 -33.07 27.17 -4.41
N VAL A 24 -34.39 26.99 -4.49
CA VAL A 24 -35.02 25.67 -4.66
C VAL A 24 -34.57 25.04 -5.97
N VAL A 25 -34.57 25.81 -7.07
CA VAL A 25 -34.09 25.34 -8.37
C VAL A 25 -32.60 25.01 -8.33
N LEU A 26 -31.77 25.90 -7.77
CA LEU A 26 -30.33 25.69 -7.66
C LEU A 26 -29.98 24.45 -6.84
N PHE A 27 -30.66 24.26 -5.70
CA PHE A 27 -30.51 23.07 -4.87
C PHE A 27 -30.90 21.81 -5.64
N GLY A 28 -32.05 21.81 -6.32
CA GLY A 28 -32.51 20.66 -7.11
C GLY A 28 -31.53 20.28 -8.23
N VAL A 29 -31.01 21.26 -8.96
CA VAL A 29 -29.99 21.02 -10.02
C VAL A 29 -28.69 20.47 -9.43
N THR A 30 -28.22 21.06 -8.34
CA THR A 30 -26.98 20.64 -7.68
C THR A 30 -27.12 19.24 -7.08
N TRP A 31 -28.28 18.94 -6.46
CA TRP A 31 -28.61 17.62 -5.94
C TRP A 31 -28.65 16.57 -7.05
N LEU A 32 -29.29 16.88 -8.18
CA LEU A 32 -29.35 16.00 -9.34
C LEU A 32 -27.94 15.71 -9.88
N MET A 33 -27.13 16.75 -10.07
CA MET A 33 -25.71 16.58 -10.45
C MET A 33 -24.95 15.72 -9.44
N ALA A 34 -25.17 15.92 -8.14
CA ALA A 34 -24.54 15.13 -7.10
C ALA A 34 -24.90 13.65 -7.24
N THR A 35 -26.19 13.31 -7.41
CA THR A 35 -26.65 11.91 -7.55
C THR A 35 -26.02 11.21 -8.76
N PHE A 36 -25.95 11.87 -9.92
CA PHE A 36 -25.28 11.33 -11.11
C PHE A 36 -23.75 11.23 -10.97
N ALA A 37 -23.13 12.14 -10.21
CA ALA A 37 -21.69 12.12 -9.97
C ALA A 37 -21.26 11.11 -8.89
N THR A 38 -22.15 10.68 -8.00
CA THR A 38 -21.85 9.69 -6.95
C THR A 38 -21.87 8.26 -7.43
N ASP A 39 -22.56 7.94 -8.53
CA ASP A 39 -22.67 6.57 -9.07
C ASP A 39 -21.35 6.02 -9.66
N ARG A 40 -20.28 6.83 -9.67
CA ARG A 40 -18.92 6.45 -10.10
C ARG A 40 -17.88 6.52 -8.98
N ARG A 41 -18.28 6.64 -7.71
CA ARG A 41 -17.36 6.82 -6.57
C ARG A 41 -17.04 5.55 -5.78
N GLU A 42 -17.12 4.39 -6.40
CA GLU A 42 -16.30 3.24 -6.01
C GLU A 42 -15.04 3.17 -6.90
N ARG A 43 -14.34 4.29 -7.07
CA ARG A 43 -12.91 4.18 -7.41
C ARG A 43 -12.19 3.90 -6.11
N GLN A 44 -11.83 2.64 -5.91
CA GLN A 44 -10.78 2.26 -4.97
C GLN A 44 -9.64 3.26 -5.13
N VAL A 45 -9.46 4.11 -4.12
CA VAL A 45 -8.24 4.92 -4.03
C VAL A 45 -7.15 3.91 -3.75
N ILE A 46 -6.45 3.46 -4.81
CA ILE A 46 -5.19 2.73 -4.66
C ILE A 46 -4.19 3.76 -4.13
N GLN A 47 -4.19 3.91 -2.81
CA GLN A 47 -3.28 4.76 -2.08
C GLN A 47 -1.91 4.06 -2.09
N GLY A 48 -1.02 4.56 -2.96
CA GLY A 48 0.37 4.12 -3.08
C GLY A 48 0.60 2.98 -4.07
N ASP A 49 1.78 2.96 -4.66
CA ASP A 49 2.33 1.74 -5.25
C ASP A 49 2.51 0.74 -4.09
N ARG A 50 1.94 -0.45 -4.26
CA ARG A 50 1.90 -1.49 -3.22
C ARG A 50 2.94 -2.58 -3.48
N THR A 51 3.65 -2.43 -4.58
CA THR A 51 4.91 -3.09 -4.85
C THR A 51 6.05 -2.12 -4.58
N PHE A 52 7.21 -2.64 -4.18
CA PHE A 52 8.43 -1.85 -4.18
C PHE A 52 9.52 -2.57 -4.98
N VAL A 53 10.33 -1.77 -5.67
CA VAL A 53 11.42 -2.25 -6.52
C VAL A 53 12.62 -2.57 -5.63
N VAL A 54 13.09 -3.81 -5.68
CA VAL A 54 14.32 -4.25 -5.01
C VAL A 54 15.53 -3.88 -5.86
N GLY A 55 15.49 -4.19 -7.15
CA GLY A 55 16.59 -3.95 -8.09
C GLY A 55 16.60 -4.92 -9.26
N GLN A 56 17.72 -4.95 -9.99
CA GLN A 56 17.92 -5.92 -11.06
C GLN A 56 18.10 -7.33 -10.50
N VAL A 57 17.38 -8.30 -11.07
CA VAL A 57 17.30 -9.66 -10.56
C VAL A 57 18.69 -10.33 -10.52
N SER A 58 19.53 -10.11 -11.53
CA SER A 58 20.91 -10.63 -11.57
C SER A 58 21.76 -10.08 -10.43
N ASP A 59 21.72 -8.76 -10.22
CA ASP A 59 22.57 -8.06 -9.27
C ASP A 59 22.15 -8.40 -7.83
N VAL A 60 20.85 -8.51 -7.59
CA VAL A 60 20.30 -8.91 -6.30
C VAL A 60 20.64 -10.37 -6.01
N ALA A 61 20.47 -11.28 -6.97
CA ALA A 61 20.81 -12.69 -6.79
C ALA A 61 22.30 -12.90 -6.51
N GLU A 62 23.17 -12.20 -7.26
CA GLU A 62 24.62 -12.23 -7.03
C GLU A 62 24.99 -11.66 -5.65
N SER A 63 24.37 -10.54 -5.25
CA SER A 63 24.58 -9.95 -3.93
C SER A 63 24.19 -10.92 -2.82
N ILE A 64 23.05 -11.62 -2.96
CA ILE A 64 22.60 -12.62 -1.98
C ILE A 64 23.56 -13.81 -1.93
N ALA A 65 24.03 -14.30 -3.07
CA ALA A 65 24.99 -15.40 -3.12
C ALA A 65 26.34 -15.06 -2.44
N GLN A 66 26.74 -13.78 -2.47
CA GLN A 66 28.02 -13.32 -1.90
C GLN A 66 27.90 -12.84 -0.43
N ASN A 67 26.80 -12.19 -0.09
CA ASN A 67 26.63 -11.46 1.18
C ASN A 67 25.52 -12.03 2.07
N GLY A 68 24.76 -13.00 1.55
CA GLY A 68 23.56 -13.54 2.20
C GLY A 68 22.29 -12.72 1.90
N PRO A 69 21.14 -13.20 2.39
CA PRO A 69 19.83 -12.62 2.16
C PRO A 69 19.71 -11.16 2.62
N ILE A 70 18.86 -10.39 1.93
CA ILE A 70 18.71 -8.95 2.17
C ILE A 70 17.58 -8.72 3.18
N LEU A 71 17.88 -8.01 4.26
CA LEU A 71 16.90 -7.62 5.27
C LEU A 71 16.39 -6.21 5.00
N TYR A 72 15.09 -6.07 4.81
CA TYR A 72 14.37 -4.80 4.72
C TYR A 72 13.61 -4.54 6.03
N PRO A 73 14.03 -3.55 6.83
CA PRO A 73 13.34 -3.21 8.07
C PRO A 73 12.00 -2.55 7.78
N ASP A 74 10.99 -2.86 8.60
CA ASP A 74 9.73 -2.13 8.59
C ASP A 74 9.92 -0.72 9.16
N LEU A 75 9.74 0.27 8.30
CA LEU A 75 9.88 1.70 8.64
C LEU A 75 8.58 2.33 9.15
N ARG A 76 7.45 1.59 9.13
CA ARG A 76 6.14 2.09 9.55
C ARG A 76 5.83 1.77 11.02
N ASP A 77 6.22 0.59 11.50
CA ASP A 77 6.02 0.15 12.88
C ASP A 77 7.35 0.17 13.64
N VAL A 78 7.34 0.78 14.83
CA VAL A 78 8.51 0.82 15.74
C VAL A 78 8.95 -0.57 16.20
N ASN A 79 8.05 -1.55 16.15
CA ASN A 79 8.32 -2.93 16.53
C ASN A 79 8.84 -3.78 15.36
N GLY A 80 8.94 -3.21 14.15
CA GLY A 80 9.52 -3.89 13.00
C GLY A 80 8.75 -5.11 12.50
N LYS A 81 7.45 -5.25 12.84
CA LYS A 81 6.67 -6.50 12.63
C LYS A 81 6.58 -6.94 11.17
N ARG A 82 6.70 -6.01 10.22
CA ARG A 82 6.69 -6.28 8.78
C ARG A 82 8.08 -6.26 8.15
N SER A 83 9.13 -6.35 8.96
CA SER A 83 10.48 -6.46 8.42
C SER A 83 10.58 -7.78 7.66
N ILE A 84 11.13 -7.74 6.45
CA ILE A 84 11.22 -8.91 5.59
C ILE A 84 12.66 -9.24 5.25
N VAL A 85 12.88 -10.51 4.95
CA VAL A 85 14.12 -11.09 4.48
C VAL A 85 13.86 -11.64 3.08
N ILE A 86 14.66 -11.21 2.11
CA ILE A 86 14.61 -11.69 0.73
C ILE A 86 15.78 -12.64 0.52
N GLU A 87 15.47 -13.87 0.11
CA GLU A 87 16.43 -14.93 -0.16
C GLU A 87 16.32 -15.39 -1.62
N HIS A 88 17.44 -15.85 -2.17
CA HIS A 88 17.51 -16.43 -3.50
C HIS A 88 18.28 -17.75 -3.43
N ASN A 89 17.58 -18.83 -3.80
CA ASN A 89 18.15 -20.17 -3.80
C ASN A 89 18.32 -20.70 -5.24
N GLY A 90 19.55 -20.96 -5.64
CA GLY A 90 19.89 -21.60 -6.91
C GLY A 90 20.75 -20.70 -7.83
N THR A 91 20.95 -21.15 -9.07
CA THR A 91 21.82 -20.46 -10.05
C THR A 91 21.05 -19.68 -11.11
N ASP A 92 19.74 -19.93 -11.24
CA ASP A 92 18.87 -19.20 -12.18
C ASP A 92 18.37 -17.93 -11.48
N PRO A 93 18.82 -16.73 -11.87
CA PRO A 93 18.40 -15.49 -11.23
C PRO A 93 16.89 -15.28 -11.36
N LEU A 94 16.20 -15.85 -12.36
CA LEU A 94 14.76 -15.64 -12.55
C LEU A 94 13.87 -16.52 -11.64
N LYS A 95 14.46 -17.45 -10.87
CA LYS A 95 13.73 -18.43 -10.05
C LYS A 95 14.34 -18.56 -8.66
N GLY A 96 13.62 -19.22 -7.74
CA GLY A 96 14.16 -19.54 -6.41
C GLY A 96 14.07 -18.40 -5.39
N TRP A 97 13.36 -17.32 -5.73
CA TRP A 97 13.08 -16.21 -4.82
C TRP A 97 12.12 -16.61 -3.71
N GLN A 98 12.47 -16.25 -2.48
CA GLN A 98 11.68 -16.52 -1.29
C GLN A 98 11.70 -15.28 -0.40
N VAL A 99 10.59 -15.04 0.31
CA VAL A 99 10.49 -13.96 1.28
C VAL A 99 10.05 -14.55 2.61
N TYR A 100 10.64 -14.05 3.68
CA TYR A 100 10.32 -14.40 5.05
C TYR A 100 10.12 -13.12 5.85
N TYR A 101 9.33 -13.17 6.92
CA TYR A 101 9.38 -12.14 7.94
C TYR A 101 10.66 -12.29 8.77
N ALA A 102 11.21 -11.18 9.26
CA ALA A 102 12.45 -11.14 10.02
C ALA A 102 12.26 -11.55 11.50
N TYR A 103 11.50 -12.61 11.76
CA TYR A 103 11.33 -13.24 13.07
C TYR A 103 11.16 -14.76 12.94
N PRO A 104 11.51 -15.56 13.96
CA PRO A 104 11.41 -17.02 13.90
C PRO A 104 9.96 -17.49 13.74
N ALA A 105 9.73 -18.58 13.00
CA ALA A 105 8.39 -19.16 12.84
C ALA A 105 7.81 -19.72 14.15
N ASP A 106 8.65 -20.00 15.14
CA ASP A 106 8.27 -20.52 16.46
C ASP A 106 8.15 -19.44 17.55
N LYS A 107 8.25 -18.16 17.18
CA LYS A 107 8.24 -17.01 18.11
C LYS A 107 7.27 -15.92 17.66
N SER A 108 7.03 -14.95 18.55
CA SER A 108 6.25 -13.76 18.21
C SER A 108 7.03 -12.83 17.29
N SER A 109 6.30 -11.95 16.59
CA SER A 109 6.86 -10.92 15.71
C SER A 109 7.72 -9.88 16.41
N GLU A 110 7.81 -9.92 17.75
CA GLU A 110 8.65 -9.02 18.56
C GLU A 110 10.09 -9.53 18.67
N CYS A 111 10.32 -10.82 18.41
CA CYS A 111 11.65 -11.44 18.39
C CYS A 111 12.29 -11.25 17.01
N LEU A 112 12.69 -10.01 16.69
CA LEU A 112 13.35 -9.73 15.41
C LEU A 112 14.72 -10.40 15.35
N VAL A 113 15.07 -10.90 14.17
CA VAL A 113 16.36 -11.52 13.92
C VAL A 113 17.37 -10.53 13.33
N ALA A 114 18.65 -10.75 13.62
CA ALA A 114 19.77 -10.04 13.01
C ALA A 114 20.54 -10.99 12.09
N GLN A 115 20.86 -10.56 10.87
CA GLN A 115 21.66 -11.36 9.96
C GLN A 115 23.08 -11.52 10.50
N VAL A 116 23.60 -12.76 10.48
CA VAL A 116 25.02 -13.00 10.70
C VAL A 116 25.77 -12.59 9.43
N LYS A 117 26.77 -11.71 9.57
CA LYS A 117 27.45 -11.06 8.44
C LYS A 117 27.93 -12.06 7.39
N GLN A 118 27.63 -11.79 6.12
CA GLN A 118 28.04 -12.59 4.96
C GLN A 118 27.62 -14.07 5.09
N SER A 119 26.39 -14.29 5.53
CA SER A 119 25.86 -15.64 5.70
C SER A 119 24.35 -15.69 5.46
N HIS A 120 23.85 -16.91 5.29
CA HIS A 120 22.41 -17.23 5.17
C HIS A 120 21.77 -17.56 6.52
N THR A 121 22.40 -17.16 7.63
CA THR A 121 21.90 -17.42 8.98
C THR A 121 21.63 -16.13 9.74
N PHE A 122 20.79 -16.27 10.76
CA PHE A 122 20.29 -15.18 11.57
C PHE A 122 20.42 -15.51 13.06
N THR A 123 20.68 -14.51 13.87
CA THR A 123 20.62 -14.61 15.33
C THR A 123 19.28 -14.06 15.82
N ASP A 124 18.54 -14.83 16.60
CA ASP A 124 17.28 -14.37 17.20
C ASP A 124 17.48 -13.68 18.56
N CYS A 125 16.37 -13.22 19.15
CA CYS A 125 16.37 -12.53 20.44
C CYS A 125 16.87 -13.37 21.62
N ASP A 126 16.84 -14.71 21.50
CA ASP A 126 17.34 -15.65 22.51
C ASP A 126 18.81 -16.06 22.24
N GLY A 127 19.42 -15.50 21.17
CA GLY A 127 20.79 -15.82 20.76
C GLY A 127 20.93 -17.12 19.96
N ARG A 128 19.82 -17.72 19.49
CA ARG A 128 19.84 -18.92 18.63
C ARG A 128 20.27 -18.52 17.22
N THR A 129 21.09 -19.36 16.59
CA THR A 129 21.36 -19.25 15.15
C THR A 129 20.33 -20.04 14.36
N LEU A 130 19.66 -19.37 13.44
CA LEU A 130 18.58 -19.88 12.60
C LEU A 130 18.98 -19.83 11.13
N GLN A 131 18.54 -20.82 10.37
CA GLN A 131 18.53 -20.79 8.91
C GLN A 131 17.34 -19.95 8.42
N VAL A 132 17.45 -19.45 7.19
CA VAL A 132 16.41 -18.61 6.58
C VAL A 132 15.04 -19.29 6.48
N ASP A 133 14.99 -20.62 6.29
CA ASP A 133 13.76 -21.40 6.20
C ASP A 133 13.06 -21.63 7.56
N GLN A 134 13.74 -21.31 8.66
CA GLN A 134 13.19 -21.32 10.02
C GLN A 134 12.51 -19.99 10.40
N LEU A 135 12.59 -18.98 9.53
CA LEU A 135 11.88 -17.72 9.69
C LEU A 135 10.40 -17.85 9.30
N GLN A 136 9.57 -16.97 9.83
CA GLN A 136 8.13 -16.99 9.54
C GLN A 136 7.87 -16.69 8.05
N LYS A 137 7.12 -17.56 7.38
CA LYS A 137 6.67 -17.31 6.00
C LYS A 137 5.50 -16.32 6.00
N PRO A 138 5.56 -15.23 5.23
CA PRO A 138 4.44 -14.32 5.06
C PRO A 138 3.34 -14.98 4.22
N SER A 139 2.08 -14.69 4.55
CA SER A 139 0.94 -15.02 3.69
C SER A 139 0.61 -13.89 2.72
N ASP A 140 1.06 -12.68 3.05
CA ASP A 140 0.68 -11.40 2.43
C ASP A 140 1.85 -10.72 1.70
N VAL A 141 2.99 -11.39 1.54
CA VAL A 141 4.16 -10.83 0.85
C VAL A 141 4.71 -11.83 -0.16
N THR A 142 4.86 -11.42 -1.41
CA THR A 142 5.33 -12.28 -2.49
C THR A 142 6.38 -11.61 -3.37
N PRO A 143 7.47 -12.31 -3.75
CA PRO A 143 8.42 -11.80 -4.73
C PRO A 143 7.87 -11.96 -6.15
N ILE A 144 8.02 -10.94 -6.99
CA ILE A 144 7.62 -10.93 -8.39
C ILE A 144 8.82 -10.55 -9.24
N VAL A 145 9.11 -11.36 -10.26
CA VAL A 145 10.09 -11.03 -11.29
C VAL A 145 9.35 -10.39 -12.46
N GLU A 146 9.45 -9.07 -12.57
CA GLU A 146 8.83 -8.30 -13.65
C GLU A 146 9.76 -8.20 -14.86
N GLY A 147 9.20 -8.44 -16.05
CA GLY A 147 9.92 -8.25 -17.31
C GLY A 147 11.19 -9.09 -17.48
N GLN A 148 11.39 -10.13 -16.66
CA GLN A 148 12.62 -10.93 -16.57
C GLN A 148 13.88 -10.13 -16.17
N SER A 149 13.73 -8.93 -15.62
CA SER A 149 14.88 -8.07 -15.29
C SER A 149 14.81 -7.49 -13.88
N THR A 150 13.61 -7.26 -13.36
CA THR A 150 13.41 -6.46 -12.14
C THR A 150 12.74 -7.30 -11.06
N LEU A 151 13.31 -7.31 -9.87
CA LEU A 151 12.70 -7.92 -8.70
C LEU A 151 11.83 -6.88 -7.99
N LEU A 152 10.56 -7.22 -7.84
CA LEU A 152 9.57 -6.49 -7.07
C LEU A 152 9.16 -7.32 -5.86
N ILE A 153 8.85 -6.65 -4.76
CA ILE A 153 8.12 -7.28 -3.65
C ILE A 153 6.72 -6.71 -3.61
N ASP A 154 5.74 -7.59 -3.70
CA ASP A 154 4.33 -7.27 -3.52
C ASP A 154 3.91 -7.54 -2.07
N LEU A 155 3.18 -6.59 -1.48
CA LEU A 155 2.74 -6.61 -0.08
C LEU A 155 1.25 -6.96 0.06
N HIS A 156 0.71 -7.71 -0.91
CA HIS A 156 -0.71 -7.96 -1.10
C HIS A 156 -1.25 -9.34 -0.75
N GLY A 157 -0.37 -10.31 -0.51
CA GLY A 157 -0.63 -11.76 -0.72
C GLY A 157 -2.01 -12.26 -0.30
#